data_AF-A0A540KNS1-F1
#
_entry.id   AF-A0A540KNS1-F1
#
_cell.length_a   1.000
_cell.length_b   1.000
_cell.length_c   1.000
_cell.angle_alpha   90.00
_cell.angle_beta   90.00
_cell.angle_gamma   90.00
#
_symmetry.space_group_name_H-M   'P 1'
#
loop_
_entity.id
_entity.type
_entity.pdbx_description
1 polymer ?
#
loop_
_entity_poly.entity_id
_entity_poly.type
_entity_poly.pdbx_seq_one_letter_code
_entity_poly.pdbx_strand_id
1 'polypeptide(L)'
;MTEGSSPAKTFVGVRFLLLGFDPFDEHQVRSKLVDCGGEDVAYYSPNCTHVIVDKIVYDDPVCVAARNDAKTLVTALWVHHSFDVGLPIDPTSALLEAGDLFH
;
A
#
# COMPACT_ATOMS: atom_id res chain seq x y z
N MET A 1 20.27 20.89 -16.58
CA MET A 1 19.83 20.59 -15.21
C MET A 1 19.01 19.32 -15.33
N THR A 2 19.48 18.22 -14.75
CA THR A 2 18.82 16.92 -14.81
C THR A 2 17.47 17.03 -14.09
N GLU A 3 16.37 16.87 -14.82
CA GLU A 3 15.07 16.56 -14.22
C GLU A 3 15.28 15.29 -13.40
N GLY A 4 15.40 15.47 -12.08
CA GLY A 4 15.27 14.35 -11.17
C GLY A 4 13.87 13.82 -11.39
N SER A 5 13.77 12.65 -12.01
CA SER A 5 12.52 11.90 -12.16
C SER A 5 11.91 11.70 -10.78
N SER A 6 11.10 12.66 -10.34
CA SER A 6 10.24 12.45 -9.19
C SER A 6 9.32 11.28 -9.53
N PRO A 7 9.05 10.37 -8.58
CA PRO A 7 8.08 9.28 -8.75
C PRO A 7 6.63 9.79 -8.84
N ALA A 8 6.41 10.97 -9.46
CA ALA A 8 5.21 11.78 -9.43
C ALA A 8 3.93 11.08 -9.93
N LYS A 9 4.03 9.83 -10.38
CA LYS A 9 2.91 9.04 -10.89
C LYS A 9 2.94 7.57 -10.46
N THR A 10 3.78 7.19 -9.50
CA THR A 10 3.96 5.78 -9.10
C THR A 10 2.67 5.13 -8.63
N PHE A 11 1.79 5.89 -7.95
CA PHE A 11 0.55 5.36 -7.37
C PHE A 11 -0.72 5.90 -8.05
N VAL A 12 -0.62 6.39 -9.29
CA VAL A 12 -1.81 6.82 -10.05
C VAL A 12 -2.78 5.64 -10.23
N GLY A 13 -4.03 5.83 -9.82
CA GLY A 13 -5.07 4.79 -9.86
C GLY A 13 -5.13 3.92 -8.59
N VAL A 14 -4.20 4.10 -7.66
CA VAL A 14 -4.25 3.48 -6.33
C VAL A 14 -5.20 4.28 -5.44
N ARG A 15 -6.31 3.66 -5.04
CA ARG A 15 -7.28 4.18 -4.07
C ARG A 15 -7.13 3.35 -2.81
N PHE A 16 -6.55 3.91 -1.77
CA PHE A 16 -6.00 3.14 -0.66
C PHE A 16 -6.61 3.46 0.70
N LEU A 17 -6.46 2.50 1.59
CA LEU A 17 -6.74 2.59 3.02
C LEU A 17 -5.51 2.07 3.77
N LEU A 18 -5.15 2.74 4.87
CA LEU A 18 -4.08 2.32 5.80
C LEU A 18 -4.71 1.72 7.06
N LEU A 19 -4.20 0.58 7.53
CA LEU A 19 -4.67 -0.07 8.75
C LEU A 19 -3.51 -0.61 9.59
N GLY A 20 -3.61 -0.46 10.91
CA GLY A 20 -2.67 -1.06 11.88
C GLY A 20 -1.33 -0.32 12.04
N PHE A 21 -1.21 0.86 11.44
CA PHE A 21 -0.06 1.73 11.58
C PHE A 21 -0.08 2.46 12.92
N ASP A 22 1.11 2.79 13.44
CA ASP A 22 1.22 3.89 14.40
C ASP A 22 1.15 5.25 13.67
N PRO A 23 0.79 6.34 14.36
CA PRO A 23 0.54 7.62 13.69
C PRO A 23 1.72 8.20 12.90
N PHE A 24 2.95 7.88 13.30
CA PHE A 24 4.15 8.39 12.63
C PHE A 24 4.38 7.66 11.31
N ASP A 25 4.36 6.33 11.34
CA ASP A 25 4.52 5.49 10.15
C ASP A 25 3.34 5.67 9.18
N GLU A 26 2.13 5.80 9.71
CA GLU A 26 0.93 6.08 8.90
C GLU A 26 1.08 7.37 8.11
N HIS A 27 1.58 8.44 8.76
CA HIS A 27 1.77 9.72 8.10
C HIS A 27 2.83 9.65 6.99
N GLN A 28 3.95 8.96 7.24
CA GLN A 28 5.01 8.78 6.25
C GLN A 28 4.57 7.95 5.05
N VAL A 29 3.82 6.87 5.27
CA VAL A 29 3.31 6.02 4.19
C VAL A 29 2.25 6.76 3.38
N ARG A 30 1.33 7.46 4.07
CA ARG A 30 0.29 8.27 3.43
C ARG A 30 0.89 9.36 2.55
N SER A 31 1.86 10.12 3.05
CA SER A 31 2.47 11.20 2.26
C SER A 31 3.12 10.66 1.00
N LYS A 32 3.91 9.58 1.07
CA LYS A 32 4.49 8.93 -0.13
C LYS A 32 3.44 8.54 -1.16
N LEU A 33 2.33 7.95 -0.71
CA LEU A 33 1.24 7.53 -1.59
C LEU A 33 0.58 8.73 -2.28
N VAL A 34 0.17 9.72 -1.48
CA VAL A 34 -0.55 10.91 -1.97
C VAL A 34 0.33 11.77 -2.87
N ASP A 35 1.58 12.02 -2.47
CA ASP A 35 2.54 12.83 -3.22
C ASP A 35 2.88 12.20 -4.59
N CYS A 36 2.68 10.89 -4.74
CA CYS A 36 2.90 10.15 -5.98
C CYS A 36 1.60 9.71 -6.68
N GLY A 37 0.46 10.34 -6.34
CA GLY A 37 -0.81 10.24 -7.08
C GLY A 37 -1.84 9.24 -6.56
N GLY A 38 -1.60 8.63 -5.39
CA GLY A 38 -2.58 7.79 -4.70
C GLY A 38 -3.69 8.60 -4.02
N GLU A 39 -4.88 8.02 -3.91
CA GLU A 39 -6.05 8.62 -3.27
C GLU A 39 -6.37 7.88 -1.96
N ASP A 40 -6.26 8.56 -0.83
CA ASP A 40 -6.70 8.02 0.46
C ASP A 40 -8.23 8.04 0.53
N VAL A 41 -8.85 6.85 0.61
CA VAL A 41 -10.31 6.71 0.73
C VAL A 41 -10.79 6.68 2.18
N ALA A 42 -9.88 6.71 3.16
CA ALA A 42 -10.08 6.70 4.63
C ALA A 42 -10.83 5.50 5.22
N TYR A 43 -11.70 4.83 4.45
CA TYR A 43 -12.50 3.69 4.88
C TYR A 43 -12.61 2.64 3.77
N TYR A 44 -12.80 1.40 4.20
CA TYR A 44 -13.00 0.29 3.29
C TYR A 44 -14.32 0.48 2.52
N SER A 45 -14.25 0.46 1.19
CA SER A 45 -15.38 0.72 0.32
C SER A 45 -15.22 0.00 -1.03
N PRO A 46 -16.27 -0.09 -1.86
CA PRO A 46 -16.15 -0.61 -3.22
C PRO A 46 -15.16 0.16 -4.10
N ASN A 47 -14.91 1.43 -3.76
CA ASN A 47 -13.95 2.29 -4.47
C ASN A 47 -12.52 2.10 -3.97
N CYS A 48 -12.28 1.29 -2.94
CA CYS A 48 -10.94 0.97 -2.46
C CYS A 48 -10.33 -0.11 -3.35
N THR A 49 -9.14 0.15 -3.91
CA THR A 49 -8.40 -0.81 -4.73
C THR A 49 -7.27 -1.47 -3.96
N HIS A 50 -6.70 -0.78 -2.96
CA HIS A 50 -5.56 -1.26 -2.17
C HIS A 50 -5.83 -1.14 -0.67
N VAL A 51 -5.68 -2.24 0.05
CA VAL A 51 -5.62 -2.27 1.51
C VAL A 51 -4.17 -2.43 1.90
N ILE A 52 -3.63 -1.41 2.56
CA ILE A 52 -2.24 -1.38 2.99
C ILE A 52 -2.25 -1.54 4.49
N VAL A 53 -1.56 -2.58 4.97
CA VAL A 53 -1.55 -2.94 6.38
C VAL A 53 -0.15 -2.83 6.97
N ASP A 54 -0.10 -2.47 8.25
CA ASP A 54 1.08 -2.63 9.10
C ASP A 54 0.64 -3.33 10.40
N LYS A 55 1.50 -4.19 10.95
CA LYS A 55 1.27 -4.91 12.22
C LYS A 55 -0.09 -5.66 12.34
N ILE A 56 -0.79 -5.91 11.25
CA ILE A 56 -2.02 -6.71 11.18
C ILE A 56 -1.72 -8.08 10.60
N VAL A 57 -2.35 -9.11 11.16
CA VAL A 57 -2.19 -10.48 10.71
C VAL A 57 -2.98 -10.77 9.43
N TYR A 58 -2.50 -11.71 8.63
CA TYR A 58 -3.10 -12.08 7.35
C TYR A 58 -4.57 -12.53 7.44
N ASP A 59 -4.94 -13.17 8.55
CA ASP A 59 -6.28 -13.68 8.81
C ASP A 59 -7.20 -12.69 9.54
N ASP A 60 -6.75 -11.43 9.71
CA ASP A 60 -7.64 -10.38 10.18
C ASP A 60 -8.87 -10.27 9.26
N PRO A 61 -10.09 -10.07 9.81
CA PRO A 61 -11.30 -9.97 9.01
C PRO A 61 -11.21 -8.99 7.84
N VAL A 62 -10.47 -7.88 7.98
CA VAL A 62 -10.32 -6.90 6.90
C VAL A 62 -9.42 -7.41 5.77
N CYS A 63 -8.39 -8.18 6.10
CA CYS A 63 -7.48 -8.82 5.15
C CYS A 63 -8.18 -9.94 4.39
N VAL A 64 -9.01 -10.72 5.09
CA VAL A 64 -9.86 -11.75 4.47
C VAL A 64 -10.88 -11.10 3.51
N ALA A 65 -11.55 -10.03 3.95
CA ALA A 65 -12.50 -9.30 3.11
C ALA A 65 -11.84 -8.69 1.87
N ALA A 66 -10.66 -8.07 2.02
CA ALA A 66 -9.88 -7.52 0.91
C ALA A 66 -9.60 -8.57 -0.16
N ARG A 67 -9.14 -9.76 0.26
CA ARG A 67 -8.85 -10.89 -0.64
C ARG A 67 -10.11 -11.41 -1.34
N ASN A 68 -11.20 -11.58 -0.59
CA ASN A 68 -12.47 -12.04 -1.15
C ASN A 68 -13.06 -11.05 -2.16
N ASP A 69 -12.86 -9.76 -1.95
CA ASP A 69 -13.31 -8.71 -2.85
C ASP A 69 -12.32 -8.42 -4.00
N ALA A 70 -11.28 -9.26 -4.17
CA ALA A 70 -10.22 -9.08 -5.16
C ALA A 70 -9.50 -7.71 -5.08
N LYS A 71 -9.42 -7.13 -3.88
CA LYS A 71 -8.61 -5.93 -3.62
C LYS A 71 -7.15 -6.33 -3.40
N THR A 72 -6.25 -5.42 -3.71
CA THR A 72 -4.82 -5.62 -3.48
C THR A 72 -4.53 -5.46 -1.99
N LEU A 73 -4.09 -6.53 -1.32
CA LEU A 73 -3.63 -6.49 0.07
C LEU A 73 -2.09 -6.45 0.09
N VAL A 74 -1.50 -5.42 0.66
CA VAL A 74 -0.04 -5.22 0.71
C VAL A 74 0.40 -4.63 2.04
N THR A 75 1.69 -4.68 2.33
CA THR A 75 2.28 -4.08 3.54
C THR A 75 2.87 -2.69 3.26
N ALA A 76 3.22 -1.97 4.32
CA ALA A 76 4.00 -0.72 4.24
C ALA A 76 5.27 -0.85 3.39
N LEU A 77 5.91 -2.03 3.42
CA LEU A 77 7.14 -2.33 2.68
C LEU A 77 6.94 -2.18 1.16
N TRP A 78 5.79 -2.63 0.64
CA TRP A 78 5.44 -2.46 -0.77
C TRP A 78 5.42 -0.98 -1.17
N VAL A 79 4.91 -0.10 -0.31
CA VAL A 79 4.87 1.34 -0.58
C VAL A 79 6.29 1.90 -0.64
N HIS A 80 7.13 1.55 0.32
CA HIS A 80 8.52 2.02 0.35
C HIS A 80 9.31 1.52 -0.86
N HIS A 81 9.23 0.23 -1.17
CA HIS A 81 9.94 -0.33 -2.32
C HIS A 81 9.42 0.24 -3.65
N SER A 82 8.10 0.37 -3.82
CA SER A 82 7.50 0.95 -5.02
C SER A 82 7.90 2.41 -5.20
N PHE A 83 7.98 3.17 -4.09
CA PHE A 83 8.45 4.54 -4.09
C PHE A 83 9.94 4.64 -4.50
N ASP A 84 10.80 3.80 -3.92
CA ASP A 84 12.24 3.82 -4.19
C ASP A 84 12.56 3.40 -5.64
N VAL A 85 11.80 2.45 -6.19
CA VAL A 85 11.92 2.00 -7.59
C VAL A 85 11.22 2.96 -8.57
N GLY A 86 10.25 3.74 -8.10
CA GLY A 86 9.45 4.65 -8.92
C GLY A 86 8.35 3.99 -9.75
N LEU A 87 8.08 2.69 -9.54
CA LEU A 87 7.03 1.92 -10.22
C LEU A 87 6.22 1.12 -9.19
N PRO A 88 4.90 0.96 -9.38
CA PRO A 88 4.11 0.06 -8.55
C PRO A 88 4.58 -1.37 -8.82
N ILE A 89 5.29 -1.96 -7.85
CA ILE A 89 5.77 -3.34 -7.97
C ILE A 89 4.56 -4.27 -7.96
N ASP A 90 4.62 -5.37 -8.72
CA ASP A 90 3.56 -6.38 -8.73
C ASP A 90 3.23 -6.81 -7.29
N PRO A 91 2.00 -6.58 -6.80
CA PRO A 91 1.60 -6.90 -5.44
C PRO A 91 1.75 -8.40 -5.11
N THR A 92 1.72 -9.26 -6.12
CA THR A 92 1.90 -10.71 -5.99
C THR A 92 3.28 -11.06 -5.43
N SER A 93 4.30 -10.25 -5.73
CA SER A 93 5.66 -10.41 -5.19
C SER A 93 5.79 -9.91 -3.73
N ALA A 94 5.05 -8.86 -3.36
CA ALA A 94 5.07 -8.31 -2.00
C ALA A 94 4.24 -9.13 -1.00
N LEU A 95 3.17 -9.80 -1.46
CA LEU A 95 2.45 -10.79 -0.68
C LEU A 95 3.33 -12.00 -0.32
N LEU A 96 4.24 -12.40 -1.22
CA LEU A 96 5.18 -13.50 -1.01
C LEU A 96 6.31 -13.12 -0.05
N GLU A 97 6.90 -11.92 -0.15
CA GLU A 97 7.93 -11.49 0.81
C GLU A 97 7.39 -11.31 2.23
N ALA A 98 6.12 -10.92 2.39
CA ALA A 98 5.50 -10.89 3.70
C ALA A 98 5.31 -12.31 4.29
N GLY A 99 5.21 -13.34 3.45
CA GLY A 99 5.07 -14.75 3.85
C GLY A 99 6.20 -15.29 4.73
N ASP A 100 7.39 -14.70 4.69
CA ASP A 100 8.53 -15.07 5.55
C ASP A 100 8.60 -14.28 6.87
N LEU A 101 7.73 -13.28 7.08
CA LEU A 101 7.65 -12.52 8.35
C LEU A 101 6.45 -12.93 9.22
N PHE A 102 5.73 -13.99 8.84
CA PHE A 102 4.53 -14.49 9.53
C PHE A 102 4.71 -15.88 10.15
N HIS A 103 5.87 -16.15 10.76
CA HIS A 103 6.04 -17.27 11.69
C HIS A 103 6.53 -16.79 13.05
#